data_AF-A0A842UC58-F1
#
_entry.id   AF-A0A842UC58-F1
#
_cell.length_a   1.000
_cell.length_b   1.000
_cell.length_c   1.000
_cell.angle_alpha   90.00
_cell.angle_beta   90.00
_cell.angle_gamma   90.00
#
_symmetry.space_group_name_H-M   'P 1'
#
loop_
_entity.id
_entity.type
_entity.pdbx_description
1 polymer ?
#
loop_
_entity_poly.entity_id
_entity_poly.type
_entity_poly.pdbx_seq_one_letter_code
_entity_poly.pdbx_strand_id
1 'polypeptide(L)'
;MGRKLLIAKSLFRQFPGLHIGIVIARGINNTVKSEEIMKKTRQKELEIRGRLTKSELSEHPNVKPWRLAYSWFGAKPKKYKCSIEALLLRILGGDNLPDINALVNLYNFVSIDKLLPIGADDLDKIDGGIRLTQAEGNEKYVEIGTLEEKNPKENEVVYMDDKEVLCRRWNWRESEKTKLTEDTKNVIVYAESLLGKELAEQTVNELAELMKDVVGGEINTFILDEQHNALNIETGELHEEGFGVEAEKKTEEEKELEAEKKDIEEKQKKHDQKDLPKKGLKKSALHWADAIAEEVIERVERDPM
;
A
#
# COMPACT_ATOMS: atom_id res chain seq x y z
N MET A 1 -19.13 19.42 2.27
CA MET A 1 -18.35 18.19 2.52
C MET A 1 -17.14 18.24 1.61
N GLY A 2 -15.93 18.17 2.16
CA GLY A 2 -14.69 18.12 1.37
C GLY A 2 -14.48 16.75 0.74
N ARG A 3 -13.55 16.67 -0.23
CA ARG A 3 -13.13 15.39 -0.81
C ARG A 3 -12.44 14.54 0.25
N LYS A 4 -12.66 13.23 0.22
CA LYS A 4 -12.06 12.28 1.18
C LYS A 4 -11.16 11.30 0.45
N LEU A 5 -10.04 10.94 1.05
CA LEU A 5 -9.31 9.72 0.75
C LEU A 5 -9.75 8.65 1.75
N LEU A 6 -10.19 7.48 1.26
CA LEU A 6 -10.66 6.37 2.08
C LEU A 6 -9.95 5.07 1.69
N ILE A 7 -9.39 4.36 2.67
CA ILE A 7 -8.72 3.07 2.46
C ILE A 7 -9.57 1.95 3.03
N ALA A 8 -9.78 0.88 2.25
CA ALA A 8 -10.61 -0.24 2.67
C ALA A 8 -9.99 -0.93 3.88
N LYS A 9 -10.75 -1.01 4.99
CA LYS A 9 -10.28 -1.68 6.22
C LYS A 9 -9.90 -3.14 6.00
N SER A 10 -10.49 -3.81 5.00
CA SER A 10 -10.08 -5.15 4.59
C SER A 10 -8.61 -5.22 4.19
N LEU A 11 -8.04 -4.16 3.62
CA LEU A 11 -6.62 -4.11 3.25
C LEU A 11 -5.71 -4.02 4.48
N PHE A 12 -6.08 -3.23 5.49
CA PHE A 12 -5.33 -3.20 6.76
C PHE A 12 -5.41 -4.55 7.50
N ARG A 13 -6.60 -5.17 7.54
CA ARG A 13 -6.76 -6.50 8.13
C ARG A 13 -5.94 -7.57 7.41
N GLN A 14 -5.91 -7.51 6.08
CA GLN A 14 -5.13 -8.44 5.26
C GLN A 14 -3.63 -8.18 5.36
N PHE A 15 -3.23 -6.93 5.49
CA PHE A 15 -1.83 -6.50 5.57
C PHE A 15 -1.64 -5.62 6.82
N PRO A 16 -1.45 -6.20 8.02
CA PRO A 16 -1.32 -5.43 9.26
C PRO A 16 -0.10 -4.49 9.29
N GLY A 17 0.90 -4.73 8.43
CA GLY A 17 2.02 -3.83 8.23
C GLY A 17 1.71 -2.61 7.35
N LEU A 18 0.53 -2.55 6.74
CA LEU A 18 0.11 -1.48 5.83
C LEU A 18 -0.03 -0.15 6.58
N HIS A 19 0.80 0.80 6.19
CA HIS A 19 0.68 2.20 6.56
C HIS A 19 0.90 3.03 5.30
N ILE A 20 0.02 4.01 5.08
CA ILE A 20 0.12 4.89 3.92
C ILE A 20 0.42 6.29 4.41
N GLY A 21 1.65 6.73 4.15
CA GLY A 21 2.01 8.12 4.29
C GLY A 21 1.42 8.93 3.15
N ILE A 22 0.82 10.07 3.49
CA ILE A 22 0.26 11.01 2.52
C ILE A 22 1.02 12.32 2.60
N VAL A 23 1.35 12.88 1.44
CA VAL A 23 1.70 14.30 1.30
C VAL A 23 0.59 14.97 0.50
N ILE A 24 -0.02 16.00 1.08
CA ILE A 24 -0.89 16.92 0.34
C ILE A 24 -0.11 18.20 0.13
N ALA A 25 0.08 18.61 -1.13
CA ALA A 25 0.74 19.87 -1.46
C ALA A 25 -0.15 20.73 -2.35
N ARG A 26 -0.21 22.04 -2.05
CA ARG A 26 -1.05 23.04 -2.74
C ARG A 26 -0.24 24.24 -3.18
N GLY A 27 -0.60 24.77 -4.34
CA GLY A 27 0.06 25.95 -4.92
C GLY A 27 1.54 25.72 -5.22
N ILE A 28 1.93 24.49 -5.56
CA ILE A 28 3.33 24.17 -5.89
C ILE A 28 3.74 24.75 -7.25
N ASN A 29 5.05 24.89 -7.45
CA ASN A 29 5.62 25.19 -8.76
C ASN A 29 6.33 23.97 -9.37
N ASN A 30 5.62 23.17 -10.16
CA ASN A 30 6.19 21.97 -10.80
C ASN A 30 7.04 22.26 -12.06
N THR A 31 7.21 23.53 -12.47
CA THR A 31 8.03 23.90 -13.64
C THR A 31 9.51 24.11 -13.27
N VAL A 32 9.84 24.10 -11.98
CA VAL A 32 11.22 24.27 -11.50
C VAL A 32 12.08 23.11 -11.97
N LYS A 33 13.37 23.37 -12.18
CA LYS A 33 14.36 22.32 -12.41
C LYS A 33 15.28 22.26 -11.21
N SER A 34 15.48 21.06 -10.66
CA SER A 34 16.42 20.84 -9.56
C SER A 34 17.55 19.93 -10.01
N GLU A 35 18.66 20.56 -10.42
CA GLU A 35 19.90 19.83 -10.72
C GLU A 35 20.43 19.08 -9.51
N GLU A 36 20.17 19.59 -8.30
CA GLU A 36 20.55 18.94 -7.05
C GLU A 36 19.83 17.60 -6.87
N ILE A 37 18.50 17.55 -7.08
CA ILE A 37 17.74 16.31 -6.99
C ILE A 37 18.18 15.32 -8.06
N MET A 38 18.44 15.79 -9.28
CA MET A 38 18.96 14.92 -10.34
C MET A 38 20.35 14.38 -9.98
N LYS A 39 21.24 15.18 -9.39
CA LYS A 39 22.56 14.73 -8.93
C LYS A 39 22.45 13.70 -7.81
N LYS A 40 21.60 13.93 -6.81
CA LYS A 40 21.31 12.96 -5.73
C LYS A 40 20.75 11.66 -6.30
N THR A 41 19.85 11.75 -7.28
CA THR A 41 19.33 10.59 -8.01
C THR A 41 20.44 9.80 -8.69
N ARG A 42 21.32 10.46 -9.46
CA ARG A 42 22.46 9.79 -10.12
C ARG A 42 23.38 9.11 -9.12
N GLN A 43 23.65 9.74 -7.98
CA GLN A 43 24.45 9.13 -6.93
C GLN A 43 23.77 7.88 -6.37
N LYS A 44 22.47 7.95 -6.07
CA LYS A 44 21.71 6.81 -5.53
C LYS A 44 21.66 5.64 -6.52
N GLU A 45 21.51 5.92 -7.81
CA GLU A 45 21.55 4.90 -8.87
C GLU A 45 22.89 4.17 -8.90
N LEU A 46 24.02 4.88 -8.71
CA LEU A 46 25.34 4.26 -8.60
C LEU A 46 25.47 3.40 -7.33
N GLU A 47 24.97 3.87 -6.19
CA GLU A 47 24.93 3.10 -4.94
C GLU A 47 24.14 1.81 -5.11
N ILE A 48 22.96 1.87 -5.74
CA ILE A 48 22.10 0.71 -6.01
C ILE A 48 22.82 -0.30 -6.90
N ARG A 49 23.45 0.14 -8.00
CA ARG A 49 24.21 -0.74 -8.90
C ARG A 49 25.41 -1.40 -8.21
N GLY A 50 25.98 -0.75 -7.19
CA GLY A 50 27.09 -1.30 -6.41
C GLY A 50 26.69 -2.26 -5.29
N ARG A 51 25.41 -2.28 -4.88
CA ARG A 51 24.94 -3.02 -3.69
C ARG A 51 23.91 -4.10 -3.97
N LEU A 52 23.16 -4.02 -5.07
CA LEU A 52 22.06 -4.92 -5.38
C LEU A 52 22.25 -5.60 -6.74
N THR A 53 21.77 -6.83 -6.87
CA THR A 53 21.66 -7.54 -8.14
C THR A 53 20.21 -7.82 -8.52
N LYS A 54 19.92 -7.98 -9.82
CA LYS A 54 18.55 -8.27 -10.29
C LYS A 54 17.99 -9.57 -9.69
N SER A 55 18.83 -10.56 -9.44
CA SER A 55 18.45 -11.86 -8.90
C SER A 55 17.97 -11.78 -7.45
N GLU A 56 18.44 -10.80 -6.68
CA GLU A 56 18.10 -10.65 -5.27
C GLU A 56 16.81 -9.85 -5.04
N LEU A 57 16.38 -9.06 -6.02
CA LEU A 57 15.23 -8.16 -5.87
C LEU A 57 13.94 -8.88 -5.44
N SER A 58 13.69 -10.10 -5.93
CA SER A 58 12.45 -10.81 -5.59
C SER A 58 12.35 -11.17 -4.10
N GLU A 59 13.50 -11.33 -3.45
CA GLU A 59 13.61 -11.68 -2.03
C GLU A 59 13.98 -10.49 -1.14
N HIS A 60 14.24 -9.32 -1.73
CA HIS A 60 14.58 -8.12 -0.98
C HIS A 60 13.46 -7.79 0.03
N PRO A 61 13.79 -7.44 1.30
CA PRO A 61 12.79 -7.24 2.36
C PRO A 61 11.74 -6.17 2.02
N ASN A 62 12.12 -5.13 1.28
CA ASN A 62 11.19 -4.09 0.80
C ASN A 62 10.36 -4.46 -0.45
N VAL A 63 10.70 -5.55 -1.16
CA VAL A 63 10.02 -5.95 -2.42
C VAL A 63 9.16 -7.19 -2.21
N LYS A 64 9.66 -8.17 -1.46
CA LYS A 64 8.97 -9.45 -1.21
C LYS A 64 7.54 -9.29 -0.67
N PRO A 65 7.25 -8.40 0.31
CA PRO A 65 5.88 -8.18 0.78
C PRO A 65 4.94 -7.74 -0.33
N TRP A 66 5.39 -6.87 -1.25
CA TRP A 66 4.59 -6.43 -2.38
C TRP A 66 4.31 -7.55 -3.37
N ARG A 67 5.27 -8.45 -3.60
CA ARG A 67 5.04 -9.62 -4.48
C ARG A 67 4.01 -10.59 -3.88
N LEU A 68 3.99 -10.72 -2.54
CA LEU A 68 2.94 -11.47 -1.84
C LEU A 68 1.58 -10.77 -1.96
N ALA A 69 1.51 -9.46 -1.73
CA ALA A 69 0.29 -8.67 -1.89
C ALA A 69 -0.28 -8.78 -3.32
N TYR A 70 0.58 -8.68 -4.34
CA TYR A 70 0.18 -8.84 -5.74
C TYR A 70 -0.39 -10.22 -6.02
N SER A 71 0.18 -11.26 -5.43
CA SER A 71 -0.34 -12.63 -5.57
C SER A 71 -1.70 -12.79 -4.90
N TRP A 72 -1.90 -12.17 -3.74
CA TRP A 72 -3.16 -12.22 -2.99
C TRP A 72 -4.34 -11.65 -3.79
N PHE A 73 -4.16 -10.50 -4.45
CA PHE A 73 -5.21 -9.93 -5.31
C PHE A 73 -5.24 -10.49 -6.74
N GLY A 74 -4.56 -11.63 -7.00
CA GLY A 74 -4.62 -12.33 -8.28
C GLY A 74 -3.72 -11.78 -9.39
N ALA A 75 -2.88 -10.78 -9.11
CA ALA A 75 -1.85 -10.34 -10.05
C ALA A 75 -0.65 -11.30 -10.05
N LYS A 76 0.00 -11.42 -11.23
CA LYS A 76 1.20 -12.24 -11.38
C LYS A 76 2.43 -11.40 -11.05
N PRO A 77 3.11 -11.56 -9.89
CA PRO A 77 4.26 -10.72 -9.51
C PRO A 77 5.49 -10.93 -10.41
N LYS A 78 5.52 -11.97 -11.25
CA LYS A 78 6.53 -12.09 -12.32
C LYS A 78 6.25 -11.18 -13.52
N LYS A 79 5.00 -10.82 -13.78
CA LYS A 79 4.57 -9.95 -14.89
C LYS A 79 4.41 -8.49 -14.45
N TYR A 80 3.74 -8.27 -13.33
CA TYR A 80 3.47 -6.95 -12.76
C TYR A 80 4.38 -6.73 -11.55
N LYS A 81 4.82 -5.49 -11.33
CA LYS A 81 5.84 -5.11 -10.35
C LYS A 81 5.33 -3.87 -9.61
N CYS A 82 5.48 -3.81 -8.30
CA CYS A 82 5.29 -2.53 -7.61
C CYS A 82 6.28 -1.50 -8.13
N SER A 83 5.94 -0.21 -7.98
CA SER A 83 6.71 0.89 -8.53
C SER A 83 8.19 0.83 -8.13
N ILE A 84 8.51 0.55 -6.86
CA ILE A 84 9.90 0.42 -6.42
C ILE A 84 10.64 -0.75 -7.09
N GLU A 85 10.04 -1.93 -7.22
CA GLU A 85 10.68 -3.06 -7.91
C GLU A 85 10.93 -2.73 -9.39
N ALA A 86 10.02 -1.99 -10.02
CA ALA A 86 10.20 -1.53 -11.40
C ALA A 86 11.33 -0.50 -11.55
N LEU A 87 11.46 0.46 -10.62
CA LEU A 87 12.55 1.44 -10.61
C LEU A 87 13.90 0.76 -10.39
N LEU A 88 14.00 -0.16 -9.43
CA LEU A 88 15.23 -0.92 -9.17
C LEU A 88 15.62 -1.77 -10.38
N LEU A 89 14.67 -2.47 -11.02
CA LEU A 89 14.94 -3.26 -12.22
C LEU A 89 15.46 -2.41 -13.39
N ARG A 90 14.95 -1.17 -13.54
CA ARG A 90 15.45 -0.21 -14.53
C ARG A 90 16.91 0.16 -14.24
N ILE A 91 17.21 0.56 -13.01
CA ILE A 91 18.55 0.98 -12.57
C ILE A 91 19.58 -0.14 -12.75
N LEU A 92 19.24 -1.35 -12.28
CA LEU A 92 20.07 -2.55 -12.43
C LEU A 92 20.11 -3.04 -13.89
N GLY A 93 19.17 -2.57 -14.72
CA GLY A 93 19.15 -2.74 -16.17
C GLY A 93 20.27 -1.99 -16.90
N GLY A 94 20.93 -1.05 -16.23
CA GLY A 94 21.89 -0.13 -16.84
C GLY A 94 21.27 1.22 -17.20
N ASP A 95 19.96 1.33 -17.14
CA ASP A 95 19.26 2.59 -17.42
C ASP A 95 19.33 3.53 -16.22
N ASN A 96 19.28 4.82 -16.54
CA ASN A 96 19.08 5.91 -15.61
C ASN A 96 17.57 6.21 -15.51
N LEU A 97 17.10 6.63 -14.34
CA LEU A 97 15.76 7.18 -14.18
C LEU A 97 15.62 8.44 -15.06
N PRO A 98 14.49 8.58 -15.77
CA PRO A 98 14.24 9.73 -16.63
C PRO A 98 14.08 11.02 -15.81
N ASP A 99 14.44 12.13 -16.43
CA ASP A 99 14.09 13.47 -15.95
C ASP A 99 12.73 13.84 -16.55
N ILE A 100 11.67 13.87 -15.73
CA ILE A 100 10.28 14.02 -16.18
C ILE A 100 9.74 15.41 -15.84
N ASN A 101 9.62 15.72 -14.55
CA ASN A 101 9.26 17.03 -14.00
C ASN A 101 9.68 17.06 -12.52
N ALA A 102 9.65 18.22 -11.86
CA ALA A 102 10.18 18.37 -10.51
C ALA A 102 9.59 17.37 -9.50
N LEU A 103 8.26 17.27 -9.45
CA LEU A 103 7.54 16.35 -8.56
C LEU A 103 7.92 14.89 -8.83
N VAL A 104 7.88 14.47 -10.10
CA VAL A 104 8.18 13.09 -10.47
C VAL A 104 9.62 12.73 -10.15
N ASN A 105 10.55 13.66 -10.35
CA ASN A 105 11.95 13.44 -10.03
C ASN A 105 12.16 13.37 -8.51
N LEU A 106 11.49 14.23 -7.74
CA LEU A 106 11.53 14.25 -6.27
C LEU A 106 11.05 12.95 -5.65
N TYR A 107 9.81 12.54 -5.96
CA TYR A 107 9.28 11.33 -5.33
C TYR A 107 10.00 10.08 -5.81
N ASN A 108 10.49 10.03 -7.07
CA ASN A 108 11.27 8.89 -7.54
C ASN A 108 12.62 8.81 -6.83
N PHE A 109 13.28 9.95 -6.58
CA PHE A 109 14.49 10.00 -5.77
C PHE A 109 14.25 9.42 -4.38
N VAL A 110 13.23 9.92 -3.67
CA VAL A 110 12.90 9.44 -2.31
C VAL A 110 12.48 7.96 -2.34
N SER A 111 11.74 7.53 -3.36
CA SER A 111 11.32 6.14 -3.54
C SER A 111 12.52 5.20 -3.60
N ILE A 112 13.55 5.52 -4.40
CA ILE A 112 14.76 4.68 -4.50
C ILE A 112 15.71 4.83 -3.31
N ASP A 113 15.66 5.95 -2.58
CA ASP A 113 16.43 6.12 -1.35
C ASP A 113 15.86 5.28 -0.20
N LYS A 114 14.53 5.30 -0.02
CA LYS A 114 13.80 4.58 1.03
C LYS A 114 13.40 3.16 0.65
N LEU A 115 13.57 2.79 -0.61
CA LEU A 115 13.10 1.52 -1.17
C LEU A 115 11.60 1.30 -0.91
N LEU A 116 10.80 2.33 -1.18
CA LEU A 116 9.36 2.35 -0.92
C LEU A 116 8.58 2.71 -2.19
N PRO A 117 7.45 2.06 -2.50
CA PRO A 117 6.53 2.57 -3.50
C PRO A 117 6.06 3.97 -3.16
N ILE A 118 6.27 4.91 -4.09
CA ILE A 118 5.69 6.24 -4.03
C ILE A 118 5.00 6.53 -5.36
N GLY A 119 3.76 6.99 -5.29
CA GLY A 119 2.94 7.41 -6.44
C GLY A 119 2.23 8.71 -6.11
N ALA A 120 1.68 9.39 -7.12
CA ALA A 120 1.03 10.67 -6.92
C ALA A 120 -0.01 10.96 -8.00
N ASP A 121 -1.03 11.73 -7.63
CA ASP A 121 -2.14 12.13 -8.50
C ASP A 121 -2.34 13.66 -8.46
N ASP A 122 -2.63 14.24 -9.62
CA ASP A 122 -3.03 15.64 -9.75
C ASP A 122 -4.42 15.84 -9.11
N LEU A 123 -4.46 16.54 -7.97
CA LEU A 123 -5.69 16.76 -7.22
C LEU A 123 -6.71 17.56 -8.02
N ASP A 124 -6.30 18.42 -8.95
CA ASP A 124 -7.23 19.25 -9.71
C ASP A 124 -8.00 18.44 -10.78
N LYS A 125 -7.56 17.20 -11.03
CA LYS A 125 -8.16 16.29 -12.02
C LYS A 125 -8.98 15.16 -11.38
N ILE A 126 -9.07 15.11 -10.06
CA ILE A 126 -9.82 14.08 -9.33
C ILE A 126 -11.30 14.44 -9.22
N ASP A 127 -12.16 13.50 -9.61
CA ASP A 127 -13.60 13.62 -9.45
C ASP A 127 -14.03 13.09 -8.08
N GLY A 128 -14.41 13.99 -7.17
CA GLY A 128 -14.95 13.59 -5.87
C GLY A 128 -13.90 13.02 -4.91
N GLY A 129 -14.24 11.92 -4.24
CA GLY A 129 -13.33 11.26 -3.28
C GLY A 129 -12.33 10.32 -3.94
N ILE A 130 -11.30 9.91 -3.21
CA ILE A 130 -10.33 8.88 -3.61
C ILE A 130 -10.55 7.68 -2.71
N ARG A 131 -10.47 6.48 -3.29
CA ARG A 131 -10.60 5.23 -2.53
C ARG A 131 -9.54 4.23 -2.97
N LEU A 132 -8.90 3.61 -1.98
CA LEU A 132 -8.06 2.43 -2.17
C LEU A 132 -8.89 1.19 -1.80
N THR A 133 -9.29 0.43 -2.79
CA THR A 133 -10.25 -0.68 -2.66
C THR A 133 -9.94 -1.81 -3.64
N GLN A 134 -10.62 -2.94 -3.50
CA GLN A 134 -10.64 -3.98 -4.53
C GLN A 134 -11.64 -3.60 -5.63
N ALA A 135 -11.24 -3.81 -6.88
CA ALA A 135 -12.04 -3.54 -8.06
C ALA A 135 -13.12 -4.60 -8.30
N GLU A 136 -14.26 -4.18 -8.84
CA GLU A 136 -15.30 -5.04 -9.41
C GLU A 136 -14.92 -5.55 -10.82
N GLY A 137 -14.00 -4.87 -11.50
CA GLY A 137 -13.50 -5.23 -12.84
C GLY A 137 -14.26 -4.57 -13.99
N ASN A 138 -15.24 -3.72 -13.70
CA ASN A 138 -16.01 -2.93 -14.67
C ASN A 138 -15.57 -1.46 -14.72
N GLU A 139 -14.65 -1.04 -13.83
CA GLU A 139 -14.22 0.33 -13.71
C GLU A 139 -13.42 0.77 -14.93
N LYS A 140 -13.62 2.01 -15.35
CA LYS A 140 -12.84 2.58 -16.45
C LYS A 140 -11.39 2.80 -15.99
N TYR A 141 -10.45 2.52 -16.87
CA TYR A 141 -9.04 2.89 -16.69
C TYR A 141 -8.36 3.12 -18.04
N VAL A 142 -7.70 4.26 -18.18
CA VAL A 142 -6.80 4.54 -19.31
C VAL A 142 -5.38 4.59 -18.79
N GLU A 143 -4.50 3.75 -19.35
CA GLU A 143 -3.10 3.65 -18.90
C GLU A 143 -2.33 4.92 -19.26
N ILE A 144 -1.52 5.41 -18.30
CA ILE A 144 -0.66 6.57 -18.49
C ILE A 144 0.19 6.46 -19.76
N GLY A 145 0.22 7.54 -20.55
CA GLY A 145 0.93 7.65 -21.82
C GLY A 145 0.22 6.95 -22.99
N THR A 146 -1.02 6.50 -22.83
CA THR A 146 -1.77 5.78 -23.86
C THR A 146 -3.20 6.32 -24.00
N LEU A 147 -3.90 5.88 -25.05
CA LEU A 147 -5.36 6.06 -25.20
C LEU A 147 -6.11 4.72 -25.03
N GLU A 148 -5.40 3.68 -24.59
CA GLU A 148 -5.96 2.32 -24.50
C GLU A 148 -6.68 2.14 -23.16
N GLU A 149 -7.95 1.75 -23.24
CA GLU A 149 -8.69 1.29 -22.06
C GLU A 149 -8.14 -0.07 -21.61
N LYS A 150 -7.67 -0.12 -20.36
CA LYS A 150 -7.09 -1.32 -19.75
C LYS A 150 -7.72 -1.52 -18.38
N ASN A 151 -9.03 -1.74 -18.33
CA ASN A 151 -9.80 -1.86 -17.09
C ASN A 151 -9.18 -2.88 -16.09
N PRO A 152 -9.35 -2.67 -14.77
CA PRO A 152 -8.92 -3.62 -13.76
C PRO A 152 -9.64 -4.96 -13.94
N LYS A 153 -9.06 -6.00 -13.37
CA LYS A 153 -9.79 -7.25 -13.16
C LYS A 153 -10.46 -7.18 -11.81
N GLU A 154 -11.54 -7.92 -11.66
CA GLU A 154 -12.15 -8.16 -10.36
C GLU A 154 -11.09 -8.57 -9.32
N ASN A 155 -11.23 -8.06 -8.11
CA ASN A 155 -10.33 -8.21 -6.97
C ASN A 155 -8.98 -7.48 -7.05
N GLU A 156 -8.58 -6.90 -8.18
CA GLU A 156 -7.36 -6.07 -8.23
C GLU A 156 -7.48 -4.92 -7.22
N VAL A 157 -6.46 -4.69 -6.40
CA VAL A 157 -6.43 -3.49 -5.56
C VAL A 157 -6.16 -2.28 -6.46
N VAL A 158 -6.95 -1.22 -6.31
CA VAL A 158 -6.88 -0.02 -7.14
C VAL A 158 -7.08 1.22 -6.29
N TYR A 159 -6.40 2.30 -6.68
CA TYR A 159 -6.87 3.65 -6.37
C TYR A 159 -7.89 4.05 -7.42
N MET A 160 -9.03 4.60 -7.01
CA MET A 160 -10.05 5.12 -7.91
C MET A 160 -10.69 6.36 -7.31
N ASP A 161 -11.22 7.22 -8.17
CA ASP A 161 -12.09 8.30 -7.75
C ASP A 161 -13.57 7.93 -7.91
N ASP A 162 -14.47 8.92 -7.93
CA ASP A 162 -15.90 8.64 -8.10
C ASP A 162 -16.26 8.15 -9.51
N LYS A 163 -15.36 8.29 -10.49
CA LYS A 163 -15.62 7.97 -11.91
C LYS A 163 -14.74 6.87 -12.48
N GLU A 164 -13.45 6.83 -12.16
CA GLU A 164 -12.51 5.91 -12.80
C GLU A 164 -11.28 5.59 -11.94
N VAL A 165 -10.53 4.57 -12.35
CA VAL A 165 -9.32 4.13 -11.67
C VAL A 165 -8.19 5.14 -11.89
N LEU A 166 -7.55 5.55 -10.81
CA LEU A 166 -6.38 6.43 -10.77
C LEU A 166 -5.08 5.64 -10.84
N CYS A 167 -5.00 4.48 -10.19
CA CYS A 167 -3.84 3.60 -10.25
C CYS A 167 -4.26 2.14 -10.19
N ARG A 168 -3.76 1.34 -11.14
CA ARG A 168 -4.03 -0.10 -11.19
C ARG A 168 -3.03 -0.90 -10.39
N ARG A 169 -3.50 -2.03 -9.84
CA ARG A 169 -2.70 -3.00 -9.09
C ARG A 169 -1.91 -2.32 -7.97
N TRP A 170 -2.64 -1.52 -7.19
CA TRP A 170 -2.18 -0.79 -6.01
C TRP A 170 -1.20 0.34 -6.32
N ASN A 171 -0.04 0.01 -6.88
CA ASN A 171 1.07 0.93 -7.13
C ASN A 171 1.90 0.49 -8.34
N TRP A 172 1.24 -0.08 -9.34
CA TRP A 172 1.90 -0.53 -10.56
C TRP A 172 1.90 0.54 -11.65
N ARG A 173 0.72 1.06 -11.99
CA ARG A 173 0.55 2.01 -13.11
C ARG A 173 -0.58 2.99 -12.87
N GLU A 174 -0.22 4.26 -12.89
CA GLU A 174 -1.11 5.42 -12.81
C GLU A 174 -1.96 5.54 -14.08
N SER A 175 -3.02 6.32 -13.98
CA SER A 175 -3.94 6.66 -15.06
C SER A 175 -3.43 7.84 -15.88
N GLU A 176 -3.89 7.96 -17.13
CA GLU A 176 -3.63 9.17 -17.92
C GLU A 176 -4.40 10.39 -17.36
N LYS A 177 -5.55 10.17 -16.70
CA LYS A 177 -6.41 11.21 -16.15
C LYS A 177 -5.67 12.12 -15.18
N THR A 178 -5.07 11.54 -14.13
CA THR A 178 -4.44 12.26 -13.01
C THR A 178 -2.93 12.41 -13.17
N LYS A 179 -2.40 12.12 -14.36
CA LYS A 179 -0.99 12.29 -14.69
C LYS A 179 -0.50 13.69 -14.33
N LEU A 180 0.61 13.71 -13.62
CA LEU A 180 1.34 14.93 -13.28
C LEU A 180 1.97 15.55 -14.53
N THR A 181 1.76 16.84 -14.70
CA THR A 181 2.40 17.66 -15.73
C THR A 181 3.12 18.84 -15.07
N GLU A 182 3.89 19.60 -15.84
CA GLU A 182 4.51 20.85 -15.35
C GLU A 182 3.47 21.87 -14.85
N ASP A 183 2.22 21.75 -15.33
CA ASP A 183 1.10 22.60 -14.93
C ASP A 183 0.47 22.21 -13.59
N THR A 184 0.72 21.01 -13.07
CA THR A 184 0.13 20.54 -11.81
C THR A 184 0.50 21.48 -10.65
N LYS A 185 -0.53 21.98 -9.93
CA LYS A 185 -0.39 22.91 -8.78
C LYS A 185 -0.82 22.32 -7.46
N ASN A 186 -1.69 21.30 -7.50
CA ASN A 186 -2.20 20.63 -6.31
C ASN A 186 -1.98 19.12 -6.49
N VAL A 187 -1.32 18.48 -5.54
CA VAL A 187 -0.94 17.07 -5.64
C VAL A 187 -1.22 16.35 -4.34
N ILE A 188 -1.59 15.08 -4.47
CA ILE A 188 -1.58 14.10 -3.39
C ILE A 188 -0.55 13.04 -3.73
N VAL A 189 0.32 12.72 -2.78
CA VAL A 189 1.36 11.70 -2.90
C VAL A 189 1.09 10.59 -1.88
N TYR A 190 1.30 9.35 -2.29
CA TYR A 190 1.12 8.13 -1.49
C TYR A 190 2.47 7.46 -1.33
N ALA A 191 2.94 7.32 -0.09
CA ALA A 191 4.13 6.56 0.28
C ALA A 191 3.69 5.31 1.06
N GLU A 192 3.79 4.14 0.44
CA GLU A 192 3.10 2.95 0.91
C GLU A 192 4.07 1.93 1.53
N SER A 193 3.91 1.68 2.82
CA SER A 193 4.71 0.70 3.56
C SER A 193 3.86 -0.53 3.89
N LEU A 194 4.36 -1.73 3.60
CA LEU A 194 3.89 -2.99 4.18
C LEU A 194 4.76 -3.45 5.36
N LEU A 195 5.71 -2.60 5.79
CA LEU A 195 6.72 -2.90 6.80
C LEU A 195 6.53 -2.09 8.09
N GLY A 196 5.39 -1.41 8.24
CA GLY A 196 5.05 -0.64 9.42
C GLY A 196 5.13 0.87 9.24
N LYS A 197 4.65 1.58 10.26
CA LYS A 197 4.42 3.03 10.31
C LYS A 197 5.68 3.86 10.12
N GLU A 198 6.73 3.52 10.85
CA GLU A 198 7.95 4.34 10.94
C GLU A 198 8.55 4.63 9.56
N LEU A 199 8.60 3.62 8.69
CA LEU A 199 9.12 3.77 7.35
C LEU A 199 8.26 4.72 6.49
N ALA A 200 6.93 4.61 6.57
CA ALA A 200 6.03 5.51 5.84
C ALA A 200 6.16 6.96 6.34
N GLU A 201 6.20 7.14 7.66
CA GLU A 201 6.30 8.44 8.32
C GLU A 201 7.63 9.16 8.00
N GLN A 202 8.76 8.46 8.13
CA GLN A 202 10.07 8.99 7.75
C GLN A 202 10.10 9.38 6.26
N THR A 203 9.49 8.56 5.40
CA THR A 203 9.47 8.79 3.96
C THR A 203 8.69 10.06 3.59
N VAL A 204 7.49 10.26 4.14
CA VAL A 204 6.70 11.45 3.82
C VAL A 204 7.23 12.72 4.45
N ASN A 205 7.84 12.63 5.62
CA ASN A 205 8.48 13.79 6.24
C ASN A 205 9.68 14.27 5.41
N GLU A 206 10.57 13.36 4.99
CA GLU A 206 11.69 13.72 4.11
C GLU A 206 11.21 14.23 2.74
N LEU A 207 10.19 13.59 2.16
CA LEU A 207 9.63 14.05 0.89
C LEU A 207 9.02 15.45 1.02
N ALA A 208 8.28 15.73 2.09
CA ALA A 208 7.66 17.03 2.33
C ALA A 208 8.70 18.13 2.50
N GLU A 209 9.80 17.87 3.21
CA GLU A 209 10.92 18.81 3.33
C GLU A 209 11.54 19.12 1.96
N LEU A 210 11.88 18.09 1.17
CA LEU A 210 12.43 18.28 -0.17
C LEU A 210 11.46 18.99 -1.12
N MET A 211 10.17 18.67 -1.05
CA MET A 211 9.14 19.36 -1.84
C MET A 211 9.04 20.84 -1.45
N LYS A 212 9.09 21.16 -0.15
CA LYS A 212 9.04 22.54 0.32
C LYS A 212 10.20 23.37 -0.21
N ASP A 213 11.39 22.80 -0.22
CA ASP A 213 12.61 23.47 -0.68
C ASP A 213 12.65 23.64 -2.21
N VAL A 214 12.14 22.65 -2.96
CA VAL A 214 12.26 22.63 -4.43
C VAL A 214 11.05 23.25 -5.12
N VAL A 215 9.83 22.79 -4.81
CA VAL A 215 8.60 23.20 -5.50
C VAL A 215 7.76 24.19 -4.69
N GLY A 216 8.08 24.42 -3.41
CA GLY A 216 7.35 25.33 -2.53
C GLY A 216 5.92 24.88 -2.25
N GLY A 217 5.03 25.83 -1.99
CA GLY A 217 3.61 25.58 -1.71
C GLY A 217 3.31 25.31 -0.23
N GLU A 218 2.02 25.11 0.06
CA GLU A 218 1.53 24.61 1.34
C GLU A 218 1.58 23.10 1.33
N ILE A 219 2.26 22.49 2.32
CA ILE A 219 2.51 21.05 2.37
C ILE A 219 2.13 20.51 3.74
N ASN A 220 1.32 19.47 3.74
CA ASN A 220 0.91 18.74 4.95
C ASN A 220 1.16 17.25 4.77
N THR A 221 1.55 16.59 5.86
CA THR A 221 1.77 15.14 5.91
C THR A 221 0.76 14.45 6.82
N PHE A 222 0.38 13.23 6.45
CA PHE A 222 -0.54 12.41 7.22
C PHE A 222 -0.11 10.94 7.17
N ILE A 223 -0.59 10.15 8.12
CA ILE A 223 -0.42 8.71 8.14
C ILE A 223 -1.80 8.08 8.27
N LEU A 224 -2.14 7.20 7.32
CA LEU A 224 -3.33 6.37 7.40
C LEU A 224 -2.97 4.96 7.86
N ASP A 225 -3.79 4.42 8.75
CA ASP A 225 -3.73 3.08 9.32
C ASP A 225 -5.16 2.52 9.52
N GLU A 226 -5.31 1.38 10.19
CA GLU A 226 -6.63 0.78 10.42
C GLU A 226 -7.56 1.68 11.26
N GLN A 227 -7.00 2.43 12.20
CA GLN A 227 -7.74 3.32 13.12
C GLN A 227 -8.05 4.67 12.47
N HIS A 228 -7.22 5.10 11.52
CA HIS A 228 -7.34 6.35 10.79
C HIS A 228 -7.33 6.06 9.29
N ASN A 229 -8.37 5.36 8.80
CA ASN A 229 -8.42 4.90 7.42
C ASN A 229 -9.06 5.91 6.45
N ALA A 230 -9.46 7.09 6.93
CA ALA A 230 -10.03 8.16 6.14
C ALA A 230 -9.33 9.50 6.41
N LEU A 231 -9.13 10.30 5.37
CA LEU A 231 -8.55 11.64 5.42
C LEU A 231 -9.44 12.61 4.63
N ASN A 232 -9.87 13.71 5.25
CA ASN A 232 -10.46 14.83 4.54
C ASN A 232 -9.34 15.63 3.85
N ILE A 233 -9.31 15.58 2.52
CA ILE A 233 -8.25 16.17 1.68
C ILE A 233 -8.19 17.69 1.79
N GLU A 234 -9.30 18.35 2.18
CA GLU A 234 -9.37 19.80 2.28
C GLU A 234 -9.07 20.32 3.69
N THR A 235 -9.42 19.58 4.74
CA THR A 235 -9.22 20.02 6.13
C THR A 235 -8.02 19.36 6.81
N GLY A 236 -7.50 18.26 6.27
CA GLY A 236 -6.47 17.45 6.92
C GLY A 236 -6.99 16.62 8.09
N GLU A 237 -8.30 16.58 8.32
CA GLU A 237 -8.89 15.79 9.41
C GLU A 237 -8.81 14.30 9.11
N LEU A 238 -8.24 13.54 10.05
CA LEU A 238 -8.23 12.07 10.02
C LEU A 238 -9.45 11.52 10.73
N HIS A 239 -10.03 10.48 10.17
CA HIS A 239 -11.21 9.81 10.70
C HIS A 239 -11.10 8.29 10.56
N GLU A 240 -11.91 7.61 11.35
CA GLU A 240 -12.22 6.20 11.15
C GLU A 240 -13.55 6.09 10.39
N GLU A 241 -13.56 5.43 9.22
CA GLU A 241 -14.78 5.25 8.42
C GLU A 241 -14.89 3.84 7.84
N GLY A 242 -16.07 3.24 7.87
CA GLY A 242 -16.38 2.07 7.04
C GLY A 242 -16.68 2.49 5.60
N PHE A 243 -16.39 1.64 4.61
CA PHE A 243 -16.93 1.86 3.26
C PHE A 243 -18.46 1.82 3.34
N GLY A 244 -19.09 2.95 3.03
CA GLY A 244 -20.55 3.06 3.00
C GLY A 244 -21.13 2.32 1.80
N VAL A 245 -21.45 1.05 1.97
CA VAL A 245 -22.61 0.42 1.36
C VAL A 245 -23.37 -0.22 2.52
N GLU A 246 -24.70 -0.03 2.53
CA GLU A 246 -25.63 -0.60 3.49
C GLU A 246 -25.16 -1.92 4.10
N ALA A 247 -24.96 -1.92 5.42
CA ALA A 247 -24.75 -3.10 6.25
C ALA A 247 -23.72 -4.11 5.69
N GLU A 248 -22.57 -4.22 6.35
CA GLU A 248 -21.93 -5.52 6.52
C GLU A 248 -22.96 -6.48 7.14
N LYS A 249 -23.82 -7.06 6.31
CA LYS A 249 -24.49 -8.30 6.63
C LYS A 249 -23.33 -9.29 6.68
N LYS A 250 -22.80 -9.49 7.90
CA LYS A 250 -22.14 -10.75 8.22
C LYS A 250 -23.02 -11.82 7.58
N THR A 251 -22.43 -12.57 6.65
CA THR A 251 -23.14 -13.66 5.98
C THR A 251 -23.73 -14.56 7.06
N GLU A 252 -24.87 -15.19 6.79
CA GLU A 252 -25.51 -16.10 7.76
C GLU A 252 -24.51 -17.16 8.24
N GLU A 253 -23.61 -17.57 7.34
CA GLU A 253 -22.48 -18.47 7.55
C GLU A 253 -21.43 -17.90 8.54
N GLU A 254 -21.04 -16.62 8.45
CA GLU A 254 -20.14 -15.98 9.42
C GLU A 254 -20.77 -15.83 10.80
N LYS A 255 -22.08 -15.58 10.87
CA LYS A 255 -22.82 -15.52 12.14
C LYS A 255 -22.94 -16.90 12.79
N GLU A 256 -23.16 -17.95 11.99
CA GLU A 256 -23.16 -19.33 12.47
C GLU A 256 -21.79 -19.75 12.99
N LEU A 257 -20.70 -19.46 12.24
CA LEU A 257 -19.33 -19.77 12.65
C LEU A 257 -18.91 -19.06 13.95
N GLU A 258 -19.35 -17.81 14.14
CA GLU A 258 -19.03 -17.03 15.34
C GLU A 258 -19.86 -17.48 16.55
N ALA A 259 -21.11 -17.91 16.33
CA ALA A 259 -21.94 -18.54 17.36
C ALA A 259 -21.38 -19.91 17.78
N GLU A 260 -20.92 -20.72 16.81
CA GLU A 260 -20.33 -22.03 17.06
C GLU A 260 -19.00 -21.91 17.82
N LYS A 261 -18.15 -20.93 17.47
CA LYS A 261 -16.93 -20.61 18.23
C LYS A 261 -17.21 -20.26 19.69
N LYS A 262 -18.20 -19.41 19.95
CA LYS A 262 -18.59 -19.03 21.32
C LYS A 262 -19.11 -20.21 22.13
N ASP A 263 -19.92 -21.08 21.53
CA ASP A 263 -20.44 -22.27 22.21
C ASP A 263 -19.32 -23.28 22.54
N ILE A 264 -18.32 -23.42 21.66
CA ILE A 264 -17.11 -24.22 21.92
C ILE A 264 -16.29 -23.64 23.09
N GLU A 265 -16.06 -22.33 23.11
CA GLU A 265 -15.33 -21.66 24.20
C GLU A 265 -16.04 -21.76 25.55
N GLU A 266 -17.37 -21.63 25.58
CA GLU A 266 -18.16 -21.83 26.80
C GLU A 266 -18.14 -23.28 27.29
N LYS A 267 -18.20 -24.25 26.36
CA LYS A 267 -18.11 -25.68 26.67
C LYS A 267 -16.72 -26.04 27.21
N GLN A 268 -15.65 -25.47 26.66
CA GLN A 268 -14.28 -25.65 27.18
C GLN A 268 -14.14 -25.06 28.59
N LYS A 269 -14.64 -23.84 28.83
CA LYS A 269 -14.63 -23.23 30.18
C LYS A 269 -15.42 -24.04 31.23
N LYS A 270 -16.51 -24.70 30.83
CA LYS A 270 -17.28 -25.59 31.73
C LYS A 270 -16.62 -26.96 31.93
N HIS A 271 -15.86 -27.44 30.96
CA HIS A 271 -15.15 -28.72 31.05
C HIS A 271 -13.90 -28.62 31.94
N ASP A 272 -13.24 -27.45 31.99
CA ASP A 272 -12.09 -27.20 32.87
C ASP A 272 -12.45 -27.01 34.36
N GLN A 273 -13.75 -26.96 34.70
CA GLN A 273 -14.24 -26.89 36.09
C GLN A 273 -14.73 -28.23 36.67
N LYS A 274 -14.61 -29.36 35.94
CA LYS A 274 -14.96 -30.69 36.48
C LYS A 274 -13.86 -31.71 36.23
N ASP A 275 -13.20 -32.09 37.32
CA ASP A 275 -12.25 -33.19 37.37
C ASP A 275 -12.87 -34.57 37.06
N LEU A 276 -12.26 -35.24 36.05
CA LEU A 276 -12.06 -36.69 35.81
C LEU A 276 -13.27 -37.59 35.43
N PRO A 277 -13.10 -38.69 34.62
CA PRO A 277 -11.92 -39.58 34.56
C PRO A 277 -11.37 -39.98 33.17
N LYS A 278 -10.11 -40.45 33.18
CA LYS A 278 -9.41 -41.14 32.08
C LYS A 278 -10.15 -42.43 31.68
N LYS A 279 -10.69 -42.50 30.46
CA LYS A 279 -10.69 -43.70 29.59
C LYS A 279 -11.30 -43.44 28.21
N GLY A 280 -10.44 -43.53 27.19
CA GLY A 280 -10.75 -44.03 25.85
C GLY A 280 -11.90 -43.39 25.08
N LEU A 281 -11.63 -42.28 24.39
CA LEU A 281 -12.34 -41.95 23.15
C LEU A 281 -11.34 -41.59 22.04
N LYS A 282 -11.71 -41.99 20.82
CA LYS A 282 -10.87 -42.12 19.63
C LYS A 282 -10.34 -40.79 19.13
N LYS A 283 -9.06 -40.80 18.74
CA LYS A 283 -8.37 -39.76 17.97
C LYS A 283 -9.10 -39.47 16.66
N SER A 284 -9.61 -38.25 16.50
CA SER A 284 -9.65 -37.52 15.22
C SER A 284 -10.13 -36.09 15.45
N ALA A 285 -9.44 -35.12 14.85
CA ALA A 285 -9.74 -33.68 14.78
C ALA A 285 -9.21 -32.73 15.87
N LEU A 286 -8.11 -33.08 16.56
CA LEU A 286 -7.38 -32.15 17.45
C LEU A 286 -5.86 -32.23 17.28
N HIS A 287 -5.36 -32.24 16.04
CA HIS A 287 -3.92 -32.45 15.77
C HIS A 287 -3.35 -31.62 14.60
N TRP A 288 -4.01 -30.52 14.22
CA TRP A 288 -3.49 -29.65 13.14
C TRP A 288 -3.19 -28.22 13.61
N ALA A 289 -3.98 -27.68 14.55
CA ALA A 289 -3.74 -26.36 15.11
C ALA A 289 -2.57 -26.35 16.12
N ASP A 290 -2.49 -27.37 16.98
CA ASP A 290 -1.43 -27.47 18.00
C ASP A 290 -0.05 -27.78 17.39
N ALA A 291 -0.01 -28.52 16.28
CA ALA A 291 1.22 -28.83 15.56
C ALA A 291 1.85 -27.60 14.88
N ILE A 292 1.04 -26.61 14.48
CA ILE A 292 1.53 -25.35 13.91
C ILE A 292 2.00 -24.40 15.02
N ALA A 293 1.33 -24.42 16.17
CA ALA A 293 1.71 -23.60 17.31
C ALA A 293 3.06 -24.03 17.91
N GLU A 294 3.30 -25.35 18.05
CA GLU A 294 4.59 -25.86 18.54
C GLU A 294 5.75 -25.60 17.56
N GLU A 295 5.52 -25.70 16.24
CA GLU A 295 6.56 -25.46 15.23
C GLU A 295 6.95 -23.97 15.09
N VAL A 296 6.03 -23.06 15.46
CA VAL A 296 6.30 -21.61 15.53
C VAL A 296 7.04 -21.25 16.82
N ILE A 297 6.70 -21.87 17.95
CA ILE A 297 7.36 -21.64 19.24
C ILE A 297 8.81 -22.16 19.21
N GLU A 298 9.07 -23.35 18.66
CA GLU A 298 10.44 -23.90 18.55
C GLU A 298 11.36 -23.07 17.63
N ARG A 299 10.79 -22.31 16.69
CA ARG A 299 11.57 -21.42 15.79
C ARG A 299 11.97 -20.10 16.44
N VAL A 300 11.17 -19.59 17.38
CA VAL A 300 11.44 -18.33 18.08
C VAL A 300 12.46 -18.52 19.21
N GLU A 301 12.57 -19.71 19.78
CA GLU A 301 13.49 -20.01 20.89
C GLU A 301 14.90 -20.49 20.47
N ARG A 302 15.16 -20.68 19.16
CA ARG A 302 16.47 -21.20 18.67
C ARG A 302 17.42 -20.19 18.01
N ASP A 303 17.14 -18.89 18.05
CA ASP A 303 18.15 -17.91 17.61
C ASP A 303 18.12 -16.60 18.41
N PRO A 304 18.87 -16.50 19.51
CA PRO A 304 19.25 -15.23 20.10
C PRO A 304 20.62 -14.82 19.57
N MET A 305 20.68 -14.09 18.45
CA MET A 305 21.75 -13.12 18.11
C MET A 305 21.33 -12.20 16.96
#